data_AF-A0A2T7SZQ8-F1
#
_entry.id   AF-A0A2T7SZQ8-F1
#
_cell.length_a   1.000
_cell.length_b   1.000
_cell.length_c   1.000
_cell.angle_alpha   90.00
_cell.angle_beta   90.00
_cell.angle_gamma   90.00
#
_symmetry.space_group_name_H-M   'P 1'
#
loop_
_entity.id
_entity.type
_entity.pdbx_description
1 polymer ?
#
loop_
_entity_poly.entity_id
_entity_poly.type
_entity_poly.pdbx_seq_one_letter_code
_entity_poly.pdbx_strand_id
1 'polypeptide(L)'
;MINTNMKINEVTNIPQTYVATVRVVLRDSNVTARTTIRADTVQQAKLMLTRIYGDGNVLNINQVMSEDDEVTEGTKKLSPQELQVKALADKAEDYKQQEKTLKARQQMAKAQQNLMKATSGVSASNKR
;
A
#
# COMPACT_ATOMS: atom_id res chain seq x y z
N MET A 1 50.22 -36.45 -10.98
CA MET A 1 49.56 -35.39 -10.17
C MET A 1 48.43 -34.83 -11.01
N ILE A 2 47.18 -35.14 -10.66
CA ILE A 2 46.01 -34.56 -11.34
C ILE A 2 45.46 -33.49 -10.40
N ASN A 3 45.55 -32.23 -10.82
CA ASN A 3 44.89 -31.12 -10.11
C ASN A 3 43.38 -31.21 -10.38
N THR A 4 42.61 -31.74 -9.44
CA THR A 4 41.15 -31.57 -9.42
C THR A 4 40.80 -30.31 -8.65
N ASN A 5 40.97 -29.15 -9.28
CA ASN A 5 40.31 -27.92 -8.86
C ASN A 5 38.85 -27.98 -9.32
N MET A 6 38.03 -28.73 -8.60
CA MET A 6 36.59 -28.74 -8.79
C MET A 6 35.97 -27.69 -7.87
N LYS A 7 35.65 -26.52 -8.43
CA LYS A 7 34.88 -25.49 -7.73
C LYS A 7 33.40 -25.87 -7.82
N ILE A 8 32.86 -26.46 -6.76
CA ILE A 8 31.43 -26.68 -6.61
C ILE A 8 30.83 -25.34 -6.17
N ASN A 9 30.24 -24.61 -7.11
CA ASN A 9 29.42 -23.46 -6.78
C ASN A 9 28.04 -23.99 -6.39
N GLU A 10 27.76 -24.04 -5.09
CA GLU A 10 26.43 -24.34 -4.58
C GLU A 10 25.51 -23.16 -4.91
N VAL A 11 24.75 -23.28 -6.01
CA VAL A 11 23.68 -22.32 -6.32
C VAL A 11 22.50 -22.70 -5.43
N THR A 12 22.44 -22.09 -4.26
CA THR A 12 21.25 -22.13 -3.39
C THR A 12 20.17 -21.25 -4.03
N ASN A 13 19.56 -21.72 -5.13
CA ASN A 13 18.37 -21.07 -5.67
C ASN A 13 17.21 -21.46 -4.76
N ILE A 14 16.85 -20.59 -3.83
CA ILE A 14 15.72 -20.81 -2.95
C ILE A 14 14.45 -20.87 -3.82
N PRO A 15 13.66 -21.95 -3.79
CA PRO A 15 12.44 -22.04 -4.58
C PRO A 15 11.51 -20.86 -4.29
N GLN A 16 11.10 -20.18 -5.35
CA GLN A 16 10.22 -19.02 -5.28
C GLN A 16 8.80 -19.48 -4.96
N THR A 17 8.07 -18.67 -4.20
CA THR A 17 6.67 -18.95 -3.89
C THR A 17 5.78 -18.26 -4.90
N TYR A 18 4.89 -19.01 -5.54
CA TYR A 18 3.90 -18.51 -6.48
C TYR A 18 2.51 -18.68 -5.89
N VAL A 19 1.70 -17.62 -5.98
CA VAL A 19 0.27 -17.67 -5.67
C VAL A 19 -0.51 -17.76 -6.97
N ALA A 20 -1.40 -18.74 -7.05
CA ALA A 20 -2.26 -18.93 -8.20
C ALA A 20 -3.74 -18.85 -7.82
N THR A 21 -4.53 -18.30 -8.73
CA THR A 21 -5.99 -18.35 -8.67
C THR A 21 -6.45 -19.48 -9.58
N VAL A 22 -7.14 -20.47 -9.02
CA VAL A 22 -7.57 -21.66 -9.72
C VAL A 22 -9.08 -21.86 -9.59
N ARG A 23 -9.70 -22.41 -10.63
CA ARG A 23 -11.08 -22.88 -10.60
C ARG A 23 -11.11 -24.34 -10.19
N VAL A 24 -11.77 -24.62 -9.07
CA VAL A 24 -12.04 -25.97 -8.58
C VAL A 24 -13.44 -26.35 -9.02
N VAL A 25 -13.53 -27.36 -9.89
CA VAL A 25 -14.80 -27.93 -10.33
C VAL A 25 -15.20 -29.03 -9.36
N LEU A 26 -16.33 -28.84 -8.69
CA LEU A 26 -16.99 -29.83 -7.84
C LEU A 26 -18.13 -30.49 -8.63
N ARG A 27 -18.76 -31.53 -8.08
CA ARG A 27 -19.84 -32.26 -8.76
C ARG A 27 -20.99 -31.34 -9.19
N ASP A 28 -21.35 -30.39 -8.33
CA ASP A 28 -22.55 -29.57 -8.51
C ASP A 28 -22.26 -28.06 -8.57
N SER A 29 -20.98 -27.66 -8.48
CA SER A 29 -20.61 -26.24 -8.42
C SER A 29 -19.17 -25.99 -8.86
N ASN A 30 -18.84 -24.73 -9.07
CA ASN A 30 -17.49 -24.28 -9.36
C ASN A 30 -17.09 -23.24 -8.33
N VAL A 31 -15.92 -23.41 -7.72
CA VAL A 31 -15.38 -22.47 -6.74
C VAL A 31 -14.05 -21.96 -7.26
N THR A 32 -13.80 -20.66 -7.08
CA THR A 32 -12.47 -20.10 -7.34
C THR A 32 -11.71 -20.07 -6.02
N ALA A 33 -10.50 -20.63 -6.01
CA ALA A 33 -9.64 -20.69 -4.83
C ALA A 33 -8.27 -20.07 -5.13
N ARG A 34 -7.63 -19.52 -4.10
CA ARG A 34 -6.21 -19.16 -4.15
C ARG A 34 -5.40 -20.27 -3.53
N THR A 35 -4.31 -20.62 -4.20
CA THR A 35 -3.36 -21.66 -3.76
C THR A 35 -1.94 -21.17 -3.89
N THR A 36 -1.01 -21.80 -3.19
CA THR A 36 0.42 -21.49 -3.24
C THR A 36 1.22 -22.70 -3.68
N ILE A 37 2.28 -22.47 -4.46
CA ILE A 37 3.22 -23.50 -4.86
C ILE A 37 4.64 -22.96 -4.87
N ARG A 38 5.60 -23.79 -4.46
CA ARG A 38 7.03 -23.48 -4.53
C ARG A 38 7.61 -24.05 -5.82
N ALA A 39 8.32 -23.23 -6.59
CA ALA A 39 8.96 -23.64 -7.83
C ALA A 39 10.19 -22.76 -8.13
N ASP A 40 11.10 -23.25 -8.95
CA ASP A 40 12.28 -22.48 -9.36
C ASP A 40 11.95 -21.44 -10.43
N THR A 41 10.90 -21.70 -11.21
CA THR A 41 10.44 -20.82 -12.29
C THR A 41 8.91 -20.75 -12.36
N VAL A 42 8.40 -19.65 -12.94
CA VAL A 42 6.97 -19.47 -13.23
C VAL A 42 6.45 -20.58 -14.15
N GLN A 43 7.26 -21.03 -15.12
CA GLN A 43 6.88 -22.09 -16.05
C GLN A 43 6.68 -23.43 -15.33
N GLN A 44 7.58 -23.78 -14.42
CA GLN A 44 7.47 -24.97 -13.60
C GLN A 44 6.24 -24.90 -12.68
N ALA A 45 5.99 -23.75 -12.04
CA ALA A 45 4.77 -23.51 -11.27
C ALA A 45 3.51 -23.72 -12.12
N LYS A 46 3.47 -23.15 -13.33
CA LYS A 46 2.34 -23.32 -14.26
C LYS A 46 2.13 -24.78 -14.65
N LEU A 47 3.19 -25.51 -14.97
CA LEU A 47 3.10 -26.93 -15.33
C LEU A 47 2.52 -27.75 -14.17
N MET A 48 3.00 -27.54 -12.95
CA MET A 48 2.50 -28.22 -11.77
C MET A 48 1.04 -27.89 -11.49
N LEU A 49 0.66 -26.61 -11.53
CA LEU A 49 -0.72 -26.17 -11.30
C LEU A 49 -1.67 -26.70 -12.39
N THR A 50 -1.24 -26.69 -13.64
CA THR A 50 -2.03 -27.24 -14.76
C THR A 50 -2.21 -28.75 -14.60
N ARG A 51 -1.18 -29.45 -14.10
CA ARG A 51 -1.27 -30.89 -13.82
C ARG A 51 -2.22 -31.22 -12.67
N ILE A 52 -2.25 -30.38 -11.63
CA ILE A 52 -3.09 -30.60 -10.43
C ILE A 52 -4.55 -30.21 -10.71
N TYR A 53 -4.79 -29.05 -11.31
CA TYR A 53 -6.14 -28.49 -11.46
C TYR A 53 -6.74 -28.70 -12.85
N GLY A 54 -5.95 -29.09 -13.85
CA GLY A 54 -6.37 -29.25 -15.24
C GLY A 54 -6.11 -28.03 -16.11
N ASP A 55 -6.03 -28.27 -17.41
CA ASP A 55 -5.85 -27.20 -18.40
C ASP A 55 -7.10 -26.30 -18.47
N GLY A 56 -6.89 -24.98 -18.50
CA GLY A 56 -7.95 -23.98 -18.42
C GLY A 56 -8.50 -23.67 -17.01
N ASN A 57 -8.11 -24.42 -15.98
CA ASN A 57 -8.54 -24.16 -14.59
C ASN A 57 -7.56 -23.28 -13.81
N VAL A 58 -6.43 -22.89 -14.39
CA VAL A 58 -5.48 -21.95 -13.80
C VAL A 58 -5.74 -20.56 -14.40
N LEU A 59 -6.29 -19.65 -13.61
CA LEU A 59 -6.72 -18.33 -14.07
C LEU A 59 -5.60 -17.29 -14.01
N ASN A 60 -4.77 -17.36 -12.98
CA ASN A 60 -3.63 -16.45 -12.81
C ASN A 60 -2.53 -17.11 -11.98
N ILE A 61 -1.28 -16.68 -12.17
CA ILE A 61 -0.10 -17.05 -11.38
C ILE A 61 0.76 -15.81 -11.17
N ASN A 62 0.98 -15.44 -9.91
CA ASN A 62 1.84 -14.33 -9.52
C ASN A 62 2.96 -14.83 -8.60
N GLN A 63 4.18 -14.32 -8.77
CA GLN A 63 5.26 -14.55 -7.83
C GLN A 63 5.06 -13.69 -6.58
N VAL A 64 5.22 -14.31 -5.41
CA VAL A 64 5.31 -13.58 -4.14
C VAL A 64 6.76 -13.18 -3.97
N MET A 65 7.02 -11.88 -4.09
CA MET A 65 8.30 -11.32 -3.68
C MET A 65 8.22 -11.14 -2.17
N SER A 66 9.06 -11.86 -1.43
CA SER A 66 9.19 -11.72 0.01
C SER A 66 9.89 -10.40 0.32
N GLU A 67 9.13 -9.33 0.42
CA GLU A 67 9.46 -8.23 1.32
C GLU A 67 8.57 -8.46 2.54
N ASP A 68 9.18 -9.04 3.58
CA ASP A 68 8.62 -9.33 4.91
C ASP A 68 7.73 -10.58 5.10
N ASP A 69 8.15 -11.39 6.09
CA ASP A 69 7.40 -12.44 6.76
C ASP A 69 6.14 -11.88 7.44
N GLU A 70 5.05 -11.65 6.70
CA GLU A 70 3.77 -11.36 7.36
C GLU A 70 2.53 -11.89 6.61
N VAL A 71 2.51 -13.17 6.24
CA VAL A 71 1.23 -13.83 5.92
C VAL A 71 1.21 -15.29 6.39
N THR A 72 1.43 -15.51 7.69
CA THR A 72 0.84 -16.68 8.34
C THR A 72 -0.59 -16.33 8.73
N GLU A 73 -1.52 -17.01 8.07
CA GLU A 73 -2.90 -17.29 8.49
C GLU A 73 -3.35 -16.65 9.79
N GLY A 74 -4.02 -15.50 9.66
CA GLY A 74 -4.78 -14.91 10.74
C GLY A 74 -5.93 -14.16 10.12
N THR A 75 -7.15 -14.64 10.37
CA THR A 75 -8.31 -13.77 10.57
C THR A 75 -8.00 -12.74 11.66
N LYS A 76 -7.09 -11.80 11.40
CA LYS A 76 -6.98 -10.55 12.15
C LYS A 76 -8.09 -9.67 11.59
N LYS A 77 -9.29 -9.87 12.12
CA LYS A 77 -10.17 -8.72 12.33
C LYS A 77 -9.31 -7.70 13.07
N LEU A 78 -8.95 -6.60 12.41
CA LEU A 78 -8.48 -5.43 13.14
C LEU A 78 -9.51 -5.19 14.25
N SER A 79 -9.06 -5.23 15.50
CA SER A 79 -9.92 -4.90 16.63
C SER A 79 -10.47 -3.49 16.38
N PRO A 80 -11.78 -3.24 16.54
CA PRO A 80 -12.41 -1.92 16.34
C PRO A 80 -11.73 -0.77 17.10
N GLN A 81 -10.91 -1.10 18.10
CA GLN A 81 -10.24 -0.15 18.99
C GLN A 81 -9.08 0.59 18.31
N GLU A 82 -8.34 -0.03 17.37
CA GLU A 82 -7.21 0.64 16.69
C GLU A 82 -7.67 1.52 15.52
N LEU A 83 -8.83 1.20 14.92
CA LEU A 83 -9.48 2.01 13.91
C LEU A 83 -10.00 3.35 14.47
N GLN A 84 -10.37 3.43 15.75
CA GLN A 84 -10.79 4.68 16.39
C GLN A 84 -9.61 5.60 16.73
N VAL A 85 -8.48 5.05 17.18
CA VAL A 85 -7.32 5.87 17.57
C VAL A 85 -6.69 6.57 16.36
N LYS A 86 -6.64 5.89 15.20
CA LYS A 86 -6.12 6.49 13.96
C LYS A 86 -7.04 7.60 13.42
N ALA A 87 -8.37 7.40 13.46
CA ALA A 87 -9.33 8.42 13.04
C ALA A 87 -9.38 9.66 13.95
N LEU A 88 -9.00 9.51 15.24
CA LEU A 88 -8.89 10.62 16.18
C LEU A 88 -7.62 11.45 15.97
N ALA A 89 -6.52 10.83 15.52
CA ALA A 89 -5.26 11.52 15.24
C ALA A 89 -5.39 12.45 14.01
N ASP A 90 -5.99 11.99 12.92
CA ASP A 90 -6.16 12.78 11.70
C ASP A 90 -7.06 14.01 11.94
N LYS A 91 -8.08 13.90 12.80
CA LYS A 91 -8.93 15.06 13.16
C LYS A 91 -8.18 16.15 13.92
N ALA A 92 -7.18 15.81 14.74
CA ALA A 92 -6.48 16.79 15.56
C ALA A 92 -5.55 17.71 14.73
N GLU A 93 -5.00 17.21 13.62
CA GLU A 93 -4.14 18.01 12.74
C GLU A 93 -4.95 19.01 11.90
N ASP A 94 -6.13 18.61 11.41
CA ASP A 94 -7.03 19.48 10.66
C ASP A 94 -7.51 20.68 11.49
N TYR A 95 -7.85 20.49 12.77
CA TYR A 95 -8.27 21.61 13.64
C TYR A 95 -7.13 22.61 13.89
N LYS A 96 -5.87 22.15 14.04
CA LYS A 96 -4.72 23.04 14.22
C LYS A 96 -4.44 23.87 12.97
N GLN A 97 -4.64 23.30 11.78
CA GLN A 97 -4.48 24.04 10.53
C GLN A 97 -5.64 25.04 10.32
N GLN A 98 -6.88 24.67 10.67
CA GLN A 98 -8.02 25.59 10.62
C GLN A 98 -7.86 26.80 11.56
N GLU A 99 -7.41 26.61 12.80
CA GLU A 99 -7.18 27.75 13.70
C GLU A 99 -6.09 28.70 13.20
N LYS A 100 -4.99 28.15 12.66
CA LYS A 100 -3.91 28.97 12.08
C LYS A 100 -4.41 29.79 10.89
N THR A 101 -5.19 29.18 10.00
CA THR A 101 -5.74 29.89 8.83
C THR A 101 -6.77 30.95 9.23
N LEU A 102 -7.63 30.67 10.22
CA LEU A 102 -8.60 31.65 10.74
C LEU A 102 -7.90 32.84 11.41
N LYS A 103 -6.89 32.59 12.26
CA LYS A 103 -6.11 33.67 12.89
C LYS A 103 -5.37 34.52 11.85
N ALA A 104 -4.74 33.89 10.86
CA ALA A 104 -4.07 34.59 9.76
C ALA A 104 -5.07 35.46 8.95
N ARG A 105 -6.27 34.94 8.67
CA ARG A 105 -7.32 35.68 7.95
C ARG A 105 -7.84 36.87 8.75
N GLN A 106 -8.06 36.72 10.06
CA GLN A 106 -8.47 37.84 10.92
C GLN A 106 -7.39 38.93 11.00
N GLN A 107 -6.12 38.55 11.11
CA GLN A 107 -5.01 39.50 11.13
C GLN A 107 -4.87 40.25 9.79
N MET A 108 -5.00 39.55 8.66
CA MET A 108 -5.01 40.19 7.34
C MET A 108 -6.19 41.16 7.19
N ALA A 109 -7.40 40.80 7.63
CA ALA A 109 -8.55 41.70 7.58
C ALA A 109 -8.34 42.97 8.42
N LYS A 110 -7.78 42.85 9.63
CA LYS A 110 -7.43 44.01 10.47
C LYS A 110 -6.34 44.88 9.83
N ALA A 111 -5.33 44.26 9.23
CA ALA A 111 -4.26 44.98 8.53
C ALA A 111 -4.78 45.73 7.30
N GLN A 112 -5.67 45.11 6.51
CA GLN A 112 -6.34 45.76 5.37
C GLN A 112 -7.18 46.96 5.83
N GLN A 113 -7.94 46.81 6.92
CA GLN A 113 -8.75 47.92 7.45
C GLN A 113 -7.87 49.07 7.96
N ASN A 114 -6.75 48.77 8.62
CA ASN A 114 -5.79 49.78 9.08
C ASN A 114 -5.10 50.48 7.90
N LEU A 115 -4.74 49.75 6.84
CA LEU A 115 -4.24 50.33 5.59
C LEU A 115 -5.28 51.24 4.94
N MET A 116 -6.53 50.81 4.83
CA MET A 116 -7.61 51.63 4.28
C MET A 116 -7.82 52.91 5.10
N LYS A 117 -7.84 52.82 6.44
CA LYS A 117 -7.93 53.98 7.34
C LYS A 117 -6.73 54.93 7.18
N ALA A 118 -5.52 54.39 7.10
CA ALA A 118 -4.31 55.18 6.86
C ALA A 118 -4.32 55.86 5.48
N THR A 119 -4.79 55.17 4.44
CA THR A 119 -4.94 55.77 3.09
C THR A 119 -6.03 56.84 3.03
N SER A 120 -7.12 56.69 3.81
CA SER A 120 -8.13 57.75 3.95
C SER A 120 -7.65 58.95 4.75
N GLY A 121 -6.61 58.79 5.59
CA GLY A 121 -5.97 59.89 6.31
C GLY A 121 -4.96 60.69 5.47
N VAL A 122 -4.31 60.06 4.48
CA VAL A 122 -3.33 60.74 3.60
C VAL A 122 -4.00 61.62 2.54
N SER A 123 -5.28 61.42 2.23
CA SER A 123 -6.01 62.27 1.28
C SER A 123 -6.55 63.59 1.88
N ALA A 124 -6.45 63.80 3.19
CA ALA A 124 -6.98 65.00 3.87
C ALA A 124 -5.90 66.01 4.30
N SER A 125 -4.61 65.79 3.97
CA SER A 125 -3.51 66.66 4.43
C SER A 125 -2.86 67.50 3.32
N ASN A 126 -3.45 67.58 2.12
CA ASN A 126 -2.91 68.42 1.03
C ASN A 126 -3.96 69.32 0.38
N LYS A 127 -4.48 70.27 1.16
CA LYS A 127 -5.11 71.54 0.73
C LYS A 127 -5.06 72.45 1.96
N ARG A 128 -4.09 73.37 2.04
CA ARG A 128 -4.28 74.81 1.76
C ARG A 128 -5.55 75.38 2.40
#